data_AF-A0A821H580-F1
#
_entry.id   AF-A0A821H580-F1
#
_cell.length_a   1.000
_cell.length_b   1.000
_cell.length_c   1.000
_cell.angle_alpha   90.00
_cell.angle_beta   90.00
_cell.angle_gamma   90.00
#
_symmetry.space_group_name_H-M   'P 1'
#
loop_
_entity.id
_entity.type
_entity.pdbx_description
1 polymer ?
#
loop_
_entity_poly.entity_id
_entity_poly.type
_entity_poly.pdbx_seq_one_letter_code
_entity_poly.pdbx_strand_id
1 'polypeptide(L)'
;LEQLLDAYRQNIAGESVMGLTGVMKCSLEQVSETGLLQSSLNVKNKHFFEITDMIEKPSIEVALQHYQSRLFDNAFLCQAGIDILPPTIFDQLRQHEKTLERENVTTELGLREAMNSLRKNGQLRGCLLDGNRYDIGNPKEYYRTFRAFAFEEKQPLQQTSTMSKAWPLVQRIDKLRTLFSLSKKPIYSASAPGRLDVMGGFADYSGSHVLQYPIAQNTHAFVQVSNTDTVHMISIQTDCVDCETINKNNLTVWEREIPMNLLLDHTNTLRQRLENWYNQQQNSIPSNDEPINWPNYIVGILSQLIDKIDRAVIPIGFNIVIISDVPCNKGVASSAALEVAVARAASECLNLDHSISNTELALLCQYVENHIVGSSCGFMDQMTC
;
A
#
# COMPACT_ATOMS: atom_id res chain seq x y z
N LEU A 1 6.27 3.15 7.53
CA LEU A 1 6.48 1.70 7.71
C LEU A 1 7.96 1.33 7.57
N GLU A 2 8.65 1.70 6.49
CA GLU A 2 10.08 1.38 6.28
C GLU A 2 10.98 1.78 7.46
N GLN A 3 10.85 3.01 7.98
CA GLN A 3 11.59 3.45 9.16
C GLN A 3 11.44 2.53 10.38
N LEU A 4 10.23 1.98 10.58
CA LEU A 4 9.94 1.07 11.69
C LEU A 4 10.56 -0.32 11.45
N LEU A 5 10.51 -0.81 10.20
CA LEU A 5 11.15 -2.08 9.80
C LEU A 5 12.67 -2.00 9.90
N ASP A 6 13.27 -0.88 9.49
CA ASP A 6 14.71 -0.65 9.61
C ASP A 6 15.15 -0.56 11.07
N ALA A 7 14.40 0.17 11.89
CA ALA A 7 14.65 0.24 13.33
C ALA A 7 14.55 -1.14 14.00
N TYR A 8 13.57 -1.96 13.60
CA TYR A 8 13.43 -3.34 14.08
C TYR A 8 14.62 -4.22 13.67
N ARG A 9 15.05 -4.17 12.40
CA ARG A 9 16.20 -4.94 11.90
C ARG A 9 17.52 -4.52 12.55
N GLN A 10 17.74 -3.22 12.76
CA GLN A 10 19.00 -2.68 13.28
C GLN A 10 19.15 -2.86 14.80
N ASN A 11 18.05 -2.79 15.56
CA ASN A 11 18.11 -2.74 17.02
C ASN A 11 17.60 -4.01 17.73
N ILE A 12 16.98 -4.96 17.01
CA ILE A 12 16.32 -6.13 17.62
C ILE A 12 16.81 -7.47 17.00
N ALA A 13 17.60 -7.45 15.93
CA ALA A 13 18.24 -8.64 15.38
C ALA A 13 19.36 -9.18 16.31
N GLY A 14 18.96 -9.83 17.41
CA GLY A 14 19.89 -10.49 18.34
C GLY A 14 19.43 -10.59 19.80
N GLU A 15 18.42 -9.82 20.22
CA GLU A 15 17.86 -9.88 21.58
C GLU A 15 16.39 -10.32 21.56
N SER A 16 15.93 -10.94 22.65
CA SER A 16 14.58 -11.51 22.82
C SER A 16 13.47 -10.69 22.17
N VAL A 17 12.52 -11.37 21.50
CA VAL A 17 11.42 -10.79 20.70
C VAL A 17 10.78 -9.57 21.40
N MET A 18 11.18 -8.38 20.95
CA MET A 18 10.65 -7.10 21.45
C MET A 18 9.75 -6.47 20.40
N GLY A 19 8.61 -5.93 20.85
CA GLY A 19 7.74 -5.09 20.05
C GLY A 19 8.29 -3.69 19.88
N LEU A 20 7.91 -3.06 18.77
CA LEU A 20 8.26 -1.69 18.43
C LEU A 20 7.00 -0.94 18.02
N THR A 21 6.68 0.15 18.73
CA THR A 21 5.57 1.04 18.37
C THR A 21 6.10 2.31 17.72
N GLY A 22 5.48 2.72 16.61
CA GLY A 22 5.76 3.99 15.96
C GLY A 22 5.28 5.15 16.83
N VAL A 23 6.12 6.15 16.99
CA VAL A 23 5.89 7.32 17.83
C VAL A 23 6.09 8.59 17.02
N MET A 24 5.24 9.58 17.26
CA MET A 24 5.32 10.89 16.63
C MET A 24 5.16 12.00 17.66
N LYS A 25 5.51 13.22 17.25
CA LYS A 25 5.22 14.43 18.02
C LYS A 25 3.77 14.84 17.74
N CYS A 26 3.04 15.23 18.77
CA CYS A 26 1.74 15.88 18.62
C CYS A 26 1.62 17.13 19.49
N SER A 27 0.66 17.96 19.08
CA SER A 27 0.31 19.21 19.75
C SER A 27 -0.71 18.98 20.87
N LEU A 28 -0.89 20.00 21.72
CA LEU A 28 -1.87 19.98 22.80
C LEU A 28 -3.31 19.72 22.30
N GLU A 29 -3.64 20.14 21.08
CA GLU A 29 -4.97 19.95 20.50
C GLU A 29 -5.29 18.48 20.17
N GLN A 30 -4.27 17.64 20.07
CA GLN A 30 -4.40 16.25 19.64
C GLN A 30 -4.40 15.27 20.83
N VAL A 31 -4.03 15.72 22.03
CA VAL A 31 -3.80 14.83 23.19
C VAL A 31 -5.04 14.05 23.61
N SER A 32 -6.23 14.63 23.51
CA SER A 32 -7.49 13.97 23.86
C SER A 32 -8.03 13.03 22.78
N GLU A 33 -7.37 13.00 21.62
CA GLU A 33 -7.82 12.26 20.44
C GLU A 33 -6.84 11.12 20.10
N THR A 34 -5.70 11.06 20.78
CA THR A 34 -4.67 10.04 20.57
C THR A 34 -4.23 9.37 21.86
N GLY A 35 -3.67 8.17 21.75
CA GLY A 35 -2.87 7.62 22.84
C GLY A 35 -1.52 8.32 22.95
N LEU A 36 -1.15 8.64 24.19
CA LEU A 36 0.12 9.25 24.57
C LEU A 36 1.09 8.23 25.17
N LEU A 37 2.36 8.54 25.03
CA LEU A 37 3.49 7.74 25.48
C LEU A 37 4.43 8.63 26.30
N GLN A 38 5.11 8.03 27.28
CA GLN A 38 6.19 8.70 28.00
C GLN A 38 7.49 7.92 27.82
N SER A 39 8.59 8.65 27.61
CA SER A 39 9.92 8.05 27.46
C SER A 39 10.70 8.05 28.77
N SER A 40 11.76 7.26 28.83
CA SER A 40 12.79 7.45 29.86
C SER A 40 13.51 8.81 29.68
N LEU A 41 14.14 9.32 30.76
CA LEU A 41 14.89 10.58 30.76
C LEU A 41 16.25 10.46 30.05
N ASN A 42 16.87 9.28 30.10
CA ASN A 42 18.20 9.01 29.55
C ASN A 42 18.10 8.22 28.25
N VAL A 43 17.77 8.90 27.16
CA VAL A 43 17.68 8.28 25.84
C VAL A 43 19.00 8.50 25.09
N LYS A 44 19.74 7.41 24.83
CA LYS A 44 20.97 7.45 24.03
C LYS A 44 20.70 7.75 22.55
N ASN A 45 19.54 7.35 22.03
CA ASN A 45 19.11 7.57 20.65
C ASN A 45 17.66 8.05 20.62
N LYS A 46 17.41 9.30 20.21
CA LYS A 46 16.05 9.87 20.18
C LYS A 46 15.09 9.13 19.22
N HIS A 47 15.62 8.32 18.30
CA HIS A 47 14.82 7.51 17.39
C HIS A 47 14.39 6.16 17.98
N PHE A 48 15.00 5.70 19.07
CA PHE A 48 14.68 4.42 19.70
C PHE A 48 14.80 4.51 21.22
N PHE A 49 13.69 4.33 21.94
CA PHE A 49 13.66 4.58 23.38
C PHE A 49 12.74 3.64 24.14
N GLU A 50 12.96 3.59 25.46
CA GLU A 50 12.07 2.91 26.40
C GLU A 50 10.78 3.70 26.61
N ILE A 51 9.67 2.98 26.58
CA ILE A 51 8.36 3.52 26.93
C ILE A 51 8.11 3.25 28.41
N THR A 52 8.17 4.31 29.22
CA THR A 52 7.95 4.19 30.66
C THR A 52 6.48 4.17 31.02
N ASP A 53 5.63 4.78 30.20
CA ASP A 53 4.19 4.80 30.44
C ASP A 53 3.38 5.07 29.16
N MET A 54 2.11 4.66 29.16
CA MET A 54 1.19 4.85 28.04
C MET A 54 -0.24 5.05 28.53
N ILE A 55 -0.97 5.98 27.89
CA ILE A 55 -2.38 6.26 28.18
C ILE A 55 -3.16 6.46 26.88
N GLU A 56 -4.40 5.99 26.84
CA GLU A 56 -5.31 6.21 25.71
C GLU A 56 -6.12 7.49 25.95
N LYS A 57 -6.05 8.44 25.02
CA LYS A 57 -6.93 9.63 24.93
C LYS A 57 -7.16 10.33 26.28
N PRO A 58 -6.10 10.75 26.99
CA PRO A 58 -6.22 11.42 28.28
C PRO A 58 -6.91 12.77 28.17
N SER A 59 -7.39 13.30 29.30
CA SER A 59 -7.76 14.72 29.37
C SER A 59 -6.53 15.61 29.17
N ILE A 60 -6.76 16.84 28.72
CA ILE A 60 -5.70 17.85 28.52
C ILE A 60 -4.91 18.08 29.81
N GLU A 61 -5.59 18.10 30.96
CA GLU A 61 -4.98 18.28 32.28
C GLU A 61 -4.02 17.12 32.62
N VAL A 62 -4.46 15.87 32.42
CA VAL A 62 -3.63 14.68 32.66
C VAL A 62 -2.43 14.67 31.71
N ALA A 63 -2.63 15.04 30.45
CA ALA A 63 -1.55 15.11 29.48
C ALA A 63 -0.48 16.14 29.91
N LEU A 64 -0.88 17.36 30.27
CA LEU A 64 0.03 18.42 30.69
C LEU A 64 0.81 18.07 31.97
N GLN A 65 0.17 17.39 32.91
CA GLN A 65 0.80 17.03 34.19
C GLN A 65 1.79 15.87 34.07
N HIS A 66 1.52 14.89 33.19
CA HIS A 66 2.23 13.60 33.24
C HIS A 66 2.89 13.17 31.92
N TYR A 67 2.44 13.68 30.77
CA TYR A 67 2.82 13.19 29.44
C TYR A 67 3.51 14.22 28.55
N GLN A 68 3.86 15.40 29.08
CA GLN A 68 4.81 16.27 28.37
C GLN A 68 6.09 15.50 28.03
N SER A 69 6.54 15.64 26.80
CA SER A 69 7.68 14.90 26.29
C SER A 69 8.94 15.24 27.08
N ARG A 70 9.68 14.22 27.48
CA ARG A 70 11.01 14.37 28.07
C ARG A 70 12.12 14.53 27.02
N LEU A 71 11.80 14.37 25.73
CA LEU A 71 12.77 14.40 24.62
C LEU A 71 12.73 15.69 23.81
N PHE A 72 11.57 16.36 23.81
CA PHE A 72 11.27 17.51 22.98
C PHE A 72 10.51 18.55 23.79
N ASP A 73 10.98 19.80 23.73
CA ASP A 73 10.33 20.90 24.41
C ASP A 73 8.94 21.18 23.80
N ASN A 74 7.96 21.47 24.67
CA ASN A 74 6.60 21.85 24.29
C ASN A 74 5.88 20.85 23.35
N ALA A 75 6.20 19.56 23.45
CA ALA A 75 5.59 18.52 22.64
C ALA A 75 5.09 17.36 23.49
N PHE A 76 4.19 16.57 22.91
CA PHE A 76 3.76 15.28 23.44
C PHE A 76 4.19 14.17 22.48
N LEU A 77 4.43 12.97 23.03
CA LEU A 77 4.69 11.79 22.22
C LEU A 77 3.39 11.01 22.07
N CYS A 78 2.92 10.84 20.84
CA CYS A 78 1.73 10.04 20.52
C CYS A 78 2.09 8.80 19.72
N GLN A 79 1.25 7.79 19.83
CA GLN A 79 1.35 6.61 18.99
C GLN A 79 0.99 6.96 17.54
N ALA A 80 1.74 6.40 16.59
CA ALA A 80 1.55 6.61 15.17
C ALA A 80 0.48 5.70 14.54
N GLY A 81 0.01 4.69 15.29
CA GLY A 81 -0.93 3.67 14.79
C GLY A 81 -0.27 2.61 13.91
N ILE A 82 1.07 2.49 13.94
CA ILE A 82 1.83 1.48 13.21
C ILE A 82 2.77 0.80 14.21
N ASP A 83 2.60 -0.51 14.37
CA ASP A 83 3.28 -1.29 15.40
C ASP A 83 3.84 -2.60 14.81
N ILE A 84 5.02 -2.99 15.26
CA ILE A 84 5.57 -4.35 15.07
C ILE A 84 5.44 -5.04 16.42
N LEU A 85 4.48 -5.95 16.55
CA LEU A 85 4.17 -6.59 17.83
C LEU A 85 4.69 -8.03 17.87
N PRO A 86 5.24 -8.48 19.01
CA PRO A 86 5.69 -9.85 19.19
C PRO A 86 4.48 -10.79 19.26
N PRO A 87 4.61 -12.07 18.88
CA PRO A 87 3.51 -13.04 19.00
C PRO A 87 2.91 -13.16 20.41
N THR A 88 3.67 -12.84 21.46
CA THR A 88 3.19 -12.80 22.85
C THR A 88 2.06 -11.81 23.08
N ILE A 89 1.80 -10.86 22.15
CA ILE A 89 0.62 -9.99 22.21
C ILE A 89 -0.69 -10.79 22.24
N PHE A 90 -0.77 -11.93 21.52
CA PHE A 90 -1.97 -12.75 21.47
C PHE A 90 -2.26 -13.41 22.83
N ASP A 91 -1.21 -13.76 23.59
CA ASP A 91 -1.36 -14.25 24.96
C ASP A 91 -1.90 -13.15 25.89
N GLN A 92 -1.41 -11.91 25.72
CA GLN A 92 -1.90 -10.76 26.50
C GLN A 92 -3.36 -10.45 26.19
N LEU A 93 -3.74 -10.47 24.91
CA LEU A 93 -5.12 -10.27 24.46
C LEU A 93 -6.05 -11.35 25.05
N ARG A 94 -5.66 -12.63 24.98
CA ARG A 94 -6.43 -13.74 25.56
C ARG A 94 -6.57 -13.63 27.08
N GLN A 95 -5.53 -13.15 27.77
CA GLN A 95 -5.61 -12.93 29.20
C GLN A 95 -6.60 -11.80 29.54
N HIS A 96 -6.63 -10.73 28.74
CA HIS A 96 -7.55 -9.63 28.92
C HIS A 96 -9.00 -10.03 28.66
N GLU A 97 -9.26 -10.79 27.59
CA GLU A 97 -10.56 -11.37 27.27
C GLU A 97 -11.13 -12.18 28.44
N LYS A 98 -10.33 -13.09 29.01
CA LYS A 98 -10.72 -13.88 30.20
C LYS A 98 -11.03 -13.03 31.42
N THR A 99 -10.37 -11.88 31.58
CA THR A 99 -10.67 -10.95 32.68
C THR A 99 -12.02 -10.27 32.46
N LEU A 100 -12.28 -9.77 31.24
CA LEU A 100 -13.56 -9.16 30.88
C LEU A 100 -14.73 -10.14 31.04
N GLU A 101 -14.55 -11.39 30.60
CA GLU A 101 -15.54 -12.47 30.79
C GLU A 101 -15.84 -12.72 32.28
N ARG A 102 -14.81 -12.77 33.13
CA ARG A 102 -14.97 -12.98 34.58
C ARG A 102 -15.66 -11.80 35.26
N GLU A 103 -15.37 -10.59 34.82
CA GLU A 103 -15.94 -9.36 35.37
C GLU A 103 -17.33 -9.06 34.77
N ASN A 104 -17.78 -9.86 33.80
CA ASN A 104 -19.04 -9.70 33.08
C ASN A 104 -19.16 -8.30 32.43
N VAL A 105 -18.01 -7.80 31.94
CA VAL A 105 -17.86 -6.50 31.29
C VAL A 105 -17.85 -6.72 29.78
N THR A 106 -18.83 -6.17 29.08
CA THR A 106 -18.90 -6.18 27.62
C THR A 106 -18.29 -4.89 27.06
N THR A 107 -16.98 -4.86 26.95
CA THR A 107 -16.23 -3.78 26.27
C THR A 107 -15.41 -4.34 25.13
N GLU A 108 -14.94 -3.46 24.25
CA GLU A 108 -14.00 -3.81 23.19
C GLU A 108 -12.71 -4.38 23.81
N LEU A 109 -12.17 -5.43 23.19
CA LEU A 109 -10.88 -5.98 23.57
C LEU A 109 -9.79 -5.01 23.12
N GLY A 110 -9.27 -4.22 24.06
CA GLY A 110 -8.33 -3.15 23.73
C GLY A 110 -6.91 -3.66 23.47
N LEU A 111 -6.38 -3.38 22.28
CA LEU A 111 -4.97 -3.61 21.95
C LEU A 111 -4.04 -2.81 22.88
N ARG A 112 -4.48 -1.64 23.36
CA ARG A 112 -3.72 -0.77 24.26
C ARG A 112 -3.36 -1.48 25.56
N GLU A 113 -4.31 -2.16 26.18
CA GLU A 113 -4.15 -2.88 27.43
C GLU A 113 -3.12 -4.00 27.25
N ALA A 114 -3.23 -4.74 26.15
CA ALA A 114 -2.27 -5.78 25.78
C ALA A 114 -0.86 -5.23 25.54
N MET A 115 -0.74 -4.11 24.81
CA MET A 115 0.54 -3.41 24.61
C MET A 115 1.11 -2.87 25.92
N ASN A 116 0.27 -2.40 26.85
CA ASN A 116 0.68 -1.97 28.17
C ASN A 116 1.26 -3.11 29.00
N SER A 117 0.75 -4.33 28.84
CA SER A 117 1.36 -5.53 29.44
C SER A 117 2.72 -5.86 28.82
N LEU A 118 2.85 -5.80 27.48
CA LEU A 118 4.16 -5.96 26.83
C LEU A 118 5.17 -4.93 27.33
N ARG A 119 4.76 -3.67 27.46
CA ARG A 119 5.58 -2.60 28.03
C ARG A 119 6.04 -2.91 29.45
N LYS A 120 5.12 -3.30 30.34
CA LYS A 120 5.45 -3.66 31.73
C LYS A 120 6.44 -4.81 31.82
N ASN A 121 6.41 -5.72 30.84
CA ASN A 121 7.35 -6.84 30.73
C ASN A 121 8.66 -6.46 30.02
N GLY A 122 8.86 -5.18 29.67
CA GLY A 122 10.04 -4.72 28.94
C GLY A 122 10.09 -5.15 27.47
N GLN A 123 8.98 -5.64 26.92
CA GLN A 123 8.87 -6.18 25.55
C GLN A 123 8.30 -5.17 24.55
N LEU A 124 8.26 -3.88 24.87
CA LEU A 124 7.80 -2.84 23.96
C LEU A 124 8.71 -1.61 24.03
N ARG A 125 9.16 -1.15 22.87
CA ARG A 125 10.00 0.05 22.69
C ARG A 125 9.31 1.03 21.75
N GLY A 126 9.67 2.31 21.86
CA GLY A 126 9.18 3.37 20.98
C GLY A 126 10.19 3.70 19.90
N CYS A 127 9.71 3.87 18.66
CA CYS A 127 10.49 4.34 17.53
C CYS A 127 9.95 5.68 17.04
N LEU A 128 10.75 6.75 17.12
CA LEU A 128 10.32 8.05 16.61
C LEU A 128 10.37 8.07 15.09
N LEU A 129 9.22 8.26 14.46
CA LEU A 129 9.05 8.34 13.02
C LEU A 129 9.19 9.78 12.54
N ASP A 130 9.80 9.95 11.38
CA ASP A 130 9.80 11.20 10.61
C ASP A 130 8.66 11.16 9.58
N GLY A 131 7.80 12.19 9.59
CA GLY A 131 6.62 12.29 8.74
C GLY A 131 5.41 12.91 9.43
N ASN A 132 4.26 12.87 8.74
CA ASN A 132 2.97 13.32 9.25
C ASN A 132 2.05 12.13 9.51
N ARG A 133 1.26 12.20 10.59
CA ARG A 133 0.17 11.25 10.86
C ARG A 133 -1.10 11.79 10.23
N TYR A 134 -1.79 10.93 9.51
CA TYR A 134 -3.12 11.19 8.98
C TYR A 134 -4.05 10.15 9.59
N ASP A 135 -4.95 10.60 10.43
CA ASP A 135 -5.95 9.76 11.08
C ASP A 135 -7.33 10.05 10.45
N ILE A 136 -8.08 9.01 10.17
CA ILE A 136 -9.42 9.06 9.59
C ILE A 136 -10.50 8.53 10.54
N GLY A 137 -10.11 8.05 11.72
CA GLY A 137 -10.99 7.41 12.69
C GLY A 137 -11.87 8.36 13.51
N ASN A 138 -11.68 9.67 13.41
CA ASN A 138 -12.58 10.66 14.01
C ASN A 138 -12.83 11.87 13.10
N PRO A 139 -13.95 12.60 13.26
CA PRO A 139 -14.35 13.65 12.32
C PRO A 139 -13.35 14.81 12.15
N LYS A 140 -12.65 15.20 13.22
CA LYS A 140 -11.70 16.32 13.16
C LYS A 140 -10.40 15.90 12.49
N GLU A 141 -9.88 14.73 12.83
CA GLU A 141 -8.69 14.19 12.18
C GLU A 141 -8.99 13.85 10.72
N TYR A 142 -10.17 13.31 10.42
CA TYR A 142 -10.62 13.10 9.04
C TYR A 142 -10.62 14.42 8.25
N TYR A 143 -11.17 15.49 8.82
CA TYR A 143 -11.13 16.82 8.19
C TYR A 143 -9.70 17.35 8.02
N ARG A 144 -8.82 17.18 9.02
CA ARG A 144 -7.40 17.58 8.94
C ARG A 144 -6.66 16.79 7.86
N THR A 145 -6.87 15.47 7.82
CA THR A 145 -6.35 14.57 6.79
C THR A 145 -6.84 15.00 5.42
N PHE A 146 -8.15 15.13 5.24
CA PHE A 146 -8.73 15.57 3.98
C PHE A 146 -8.19 16.94 3.54
N ARG A 147 -8.06 17.90 4.46
CA ARG A 147 -7.45 19.20 4.14
C ARG A 147 -5.98 19.09 3.77
N ALA A 148 -5.20 18.29 4.48
CA ALA A 148 -3.80 18.10 4.14
C ALA A 148 -3.70 17.54 2.72
N PHE A 149 -4.45 16.49 2.37
CA PHE A 149 -4.42 15.94 1.02
C PHE A 149 -5.03 16.87 -0.05
N ALA A 150 -6.08 17.63 0.28
CA ALA A 150 -6.73 18.56 -0.65
C ALA A 150 -5.93 19.86 -0.87
N PHE A 151 -5.04 20.25 0.05
CA PHE A 151 -4.30 21.52 -0.01
C PHE A 151 -2.77 21.35 -0.03
N GLU A 152 -2.20 20.17 0.23
CA GLU A 152 -0.75 19.88 0.11
C GLU A 152 -0.30 19.61 -1.34
N GLU A 153 -1.12 19.86 -2.35
CA GLU A 153 -0.58 20.24 -3.66
C GLU A 153 -0.03 21.68 -3.57
N LYS A 154 1.25 21.81 -3.16
CA LYS A 154 2.19 22.90 -3.56
C LYS A 154 3.54 22.93 -2.85
N GLN A 155 3.95 21.90 -2.12
CA GLN A 155 5.37 21.77 -1.73
C GLN A 155 6.07 20.92 -2.81
N PRO A 156 6.96 21.50 -3.64
CA PRO A 156 7.73 20.70 -4.58
C PRO A 156 8.56 19.72 -3.76
N LEU A 157 8.31 18.42 -3.96
CA LEU A 157 9.20 17.36 -3.53
C LEU A 157 10.62 17.77 -3.94
N GLN A 158 11.53 17.89 -2.97
CA GLN A 158 12.93 18.17 -3.25
C GLN A 158 13.41 17.10 -4.24
N GLN A 159 13.74 17.55 -5.44
CA GLN A 159 14.27 16.74 -6.51
C GLN A 159 15.55 16.06 -6.03
N THR A 160 15.45 14.79 -5.64
CA THR A 160 16.60 13.90 -5.69
C THR A 160 16.85 13.63 -7.17
N SER A 161 17.83 14.35 -7.69
CA SER A 161 18.24 14.33 -9.08
C SER A 161 18.86 12.97 -9.42
N THR A 162 18.07 12.10 -10.01
CA THR A 162 18.57 11.06 -10.94
C THR A 162 17.66 11.06 -12.16
N MET A 163 17.97 11.95 -13.11
CA MET A 163 17.37 11.96 -14.44
C MET A 163 17.62 10.62 -15.14
N SER A 164 16.71 9.68 -14.98
CA SER A 164 16.47 8.66 -16.00
C SER A 164 15.94 9.36 -17.25
N LYS A 165 16.52 9.05 -18.42
CA LYS A 165 16.32 9.74 -19.70
C LYS A 165 14.84 9.81 -20.11
N ALA A 166 14.16 10.90 -19.77
CA ALA A 166 12.79 11.17 -20.19
C ALA A 166 12.73 11.55 -21.69
N TRP A 167 11.91 10.87 -22.48
CA TRP A 167 11.74 11.11 -23.93
C TRP A 167 10.84 12.35 -24.20
N PRO A 168 10.93 13.07 -25.32
CA PRO A 168 10.01 14.16 -25.68
C PRO A 168 8.56 13.70 -26.00
N LEU A 169 7.53 14.48 -25.61
CA LEU A 169 6.08 14.15 -25.68
C LEU A 169 5.56 13.63 -27.04
N VAL A 170 6.01 14.22 -28.16
CA VAL A 170 5.58 13.80 -29.51
C VAL A 170 6.05 12.37 -29.82
N GLN A 171 7.28 12.03 -29.41
CA GLN A 171 7.77 10.67 -29.51
C GLN A 171 7.00 9.70 -28.59
N ARG A 172 6.36 10.17 -27.51
CA ARG A 172 5.56 9.35 -26.59
C ARG A 172 4.18 9.00 -27.15
N ILE A 173 3.45 9.96 -27.74
CA ILE A 173 2.15 9.70 -28.39
C ILE A 173 2.34 8.83 -29.63
N ASP A 174 3.37 9.09 -30.43
CA ASP A 174 3.72 8.22 -31.55
C ASP A 174 4.14 6.83 -31.06
N LYS A 175 4.86 6.72 -29.93
CA LYS A 175 5.17 5.41 -29.33
C LYS A 175 3.92 4.64 -28.90
N LEU A 176 2.97 5.28 -28.23
CA LEU A 176 1.68 4.67 -27.85
C LEU A 176 0.87 4.23 -29.10
N ARG A 177 0.92 5.03 -30.17
CA ARG A 177 0.33 4.68 -31.47
C ARG A 177 1.06 3.53 -32.18
N THR A 178 2.38 3.41 -32.00
CA THR A 178 3.18 2.30 -32.58
C THR A 178 3.13 1.03 -31.73
N LEU A 179 2.87 1.14 -30.43
CA LEU A 179 2.73 0.00 -29.53
C LEU A 179 1.49 -0.81 -29.90
N PHE A 180 0.37 -0.14 -30.15
CA PHE A 180 -0.83 -0.81 -30.63
C PHE A 180 -0.81 -0.97 -32.15
N SER A 181 -1.13 -2.19 -32.60
CA SER A 181 -1.43 -2.47 -34.00
C SER A 181 -2.84 -2.01 -34.33
N LEU A 182 -3.03 -0.69 -34.42
CA LEU A 182 -4.33 -0.01 -34.62
C LEU A 182 -5.12 -0.50 -35.84
N SER A 183 -4.46 -1.14 -36.81
CA SER A 183 -5.07 -1.63 -38.05
C SER A 183 -5.37 -3.13 -38.10
N LYS A 184 -5.03 -3.92 -37.06
CA LYS A 184 -5.04 -5.39 -37.15
C LYS A 184 -5.77 -6.14 -36.05
N LYS A 185 -5.83 -5.61 -34.82
CA LYS A 185 -6.46 -6.30 -33.69
C LYS A 185 -7.22 -5.29 -32.80
N PRO A 186 -8.29 -5.70 -32.12
CA PRO A 186 -9.01 -4.83 -31.19
C PRO A 186 -8.11 -4.39 -30.03
N ILE A 187 -8.46 -3.26 -29.41
CA ILE A 187 -7.91 -2.82 -28.13
C ILE A 187 -9.06 -2.89 -27.14
N TYR A 188 -8.84 -3.58 -26.04
CA TYR A 188 -9.80 -3.70 -24.96
C TYR A 188 -9.42 -2.70 -23.88
N SER A 189 -10.41 -2.03 -23.30
CA SER A 189 -10.14 -1.01 -22.30
C SER A 189 -11.11 -1.11 -21.13
N ALA A 190 -10.59 -0.92 -19.93
CA ALA A 190 -11.38 -0.80 -18.73
C ALA A 190 -10.76 0.24 -17.79
N SER A 191 -11.55 0.69 -16.83
CA SER A 191 -11.10 1.61 -15.80
C SER A 191 -11.58 1.17 -14.43
N ALA A 192 -10.80 1.47 -13.39
CA ALA A 192 -11.18 1.24 -12.01
C ALA A 192 -10.71 2.42 -11.12
N PRO A 193 -11.64 3.01 -10.32
CA PRO A 193 -11.32 4.14 -9.45
C PRO A 193 -10.38 3.71 -8.32
N GLY A 194 -9.69 4.67 -7.72
CA GLY A 194 -9.18 4.49 -6.36
C GLY A 194 -10.33 4.47 -5.34
N ARG A 195 -10.02 4.34 -4.06
CA ARG A 195 -11.05 4.35 -3.00
C ARG A 195 -10.59 5.00 -1.70
N LEU A 196 -11.52 5.61 -0.99
CA LEU A 196 -11.38 6.01 0.40
C LEU A 196 -12.02 4.97 1.31
N ASP A 197 -11.27 4.62 2.35
CA ASP A 197 -11.81 3.89 3.49
C ASP A 197 -12.60 4.84 4.38
N VAL A 198 -13.93 4.66 4.42
CA VAL A 198 -14.82 5.48 5.25
C VAL A 198 -15.04 4.80 6.60
N MET A 199 -15.14 3.48 6.63
CA MET A 199 -15.27 2.68 7.85
C MET A 199 -14.80 1.24 7.60
N GLY A 200 -14.16 0.65 8.62
CA GLY A 200 -13.83 -0.77 8.62
C GLY A 200 -12.42 -1.12 8.12
N GLY A 201 -11.47 -0.19 8.20
CA GLY A 201 -10.16 -0.30 7.56
C GLY A 201 -9.34 -1.58 7.70
N PHE A 202 -9.37 -2.26 8.86
CA PHE A 202 -8.72 -3.58 9.03
C PHE A 202 -9.72 -4.73 9.20
N ALA A 203 -11.00 -4.45 9.04
CA ALA A 203 -12.08 -5.34 9.44
C ALA A 203 -12.45 -6.35 8.33
N ASP A 204 -12.00 -6.12 7.10
CA ASP A 204 -12.26 -7.01 5.96
C ASP A 204 -11.58 -8.38 6.11
N TYR A 205 -10.41 -8.45 6.75
CA TYR A 205 -9.73 -9.72 7.05
C TYR A 205 -10.47 -10.59 8.09
N SER A 206 -11.32 -10.00 8.93
CA SER A 206 -12.07 -10.70 9.98
C SER A 206 -13.49 -11.07 9.56
N GLY A 207 -13.88 -10.81 8.29
CA GLY A 207 -15.24 -11.02 7.81
C GLY A 207 -16.25 -10.00 8.35
N SER A 208 -15.76 -8.86 8.86
CA SER A 208 -16.61 -7.77 9.35
C SER A 208 -17.06 -6.86 8.21
N HIS A 209 -18.04 -6.00 8.49
CA HIS A 209 -18.54 -5.05 7.50
C HIS A 209 -17.58 -3.87 7.30
N VAL A 210 -17.46 -3.43 6.05
CA VAL A 210 -16.67 -2.28 5.63
C VAL A 210 -17.55 -1.32 4.81
N LEU A 211 -17.25 -0.03 4.86
CA LEU A 211 -17.88 1.00 4.05
C LEU A 211 -16.79 1.77 3.31
N GLN A 212 -16.79 1.63 1.99
CA GLN A 212 -15.79 2.24 1.12
C GLN A 212 -16.46 3.22 0.16
N TYR A 213 -15.69 4.22 -0.28
CA TYR A 213 -16.15 5.23 -1.21
C TYR A 213 -15.17 5.34 -2.40
N PRO A 214 -15.55 4.94 -3.61
CA PRO A 214 -14.75 5.17 -4.81
C PRO A 214 -14.48 6.67 -5.01
N ILE A 215 -13.23 7.03 -5.31
CA ILE A 215 -12.86 8.42 -5.59
C ILE A 215 -12.97 8.73 -7.09
N ALA A 216 -12.87 10.02 -7.43
CA ALA A 216 -12.92 10.46 -8.82
C ALA A 216 -11.68 10.04 -9.62
N GLN A 217 -10.53 9.93 -8.96
CA GLN A 217 -9.29 9.44 -9.57
C GLN A 217 -9.42 7.98 -9.97
N ASN A 218 -8.90 7.64 -11.13
CA ASN A 218 -9.18 6.43 -11.88
C ASN A 218 -7.95 5.91 -12.64
N THR A 219 -7.78 4.60 -12.63
CA THR A 219 -6.78 3.92 -13.44
C THR A 219 -7.44 3.37 -14.69
N HIS A 220 -6.91 3.71 -15.85
CA HIS A 220 -7.34 3.20 -17.16
C HIS A 220 -6.31 2.21 -17.67
N ALA A 221 -6.76 1.03 -18.11
CA ALA A 221 -5.94 0.01 -18.72
C ALA A 221 -6.41 -0.23 -20.16
N PHE A 222 -5.45 -0.36 -21.07
CA PHE A 222 -5.66 -0.70 -22.47
C PHE A 222 -4.84 -1.95 -22.79
N VAL A 223 -5.49 -3.00 -23.29
CA VAL A 223 -4.89 -4.31 -23.53
C VAL A 223 -5.13 -4.73 -24.97
N GLN A 224 -4.07 -5.18 -25.64
CA GLN A 224 -4.16 -5.76 -26.97
C GLN A 224 -3.22 -6.96 -27.08
N VAL A 225 -3.68 -8.04 -27.69
CA VAL A 225 -2.83 -9.19 -28.03
C VAL A 225 -1.74 -8.80 -29.04
N SER A 226 -0.48 -9.11 -28.75
CA SER A 226 0.66 -8.79 -29.63
C SER A 226 1.03 -10.00 -30.52
N ASN A 227 2.04 -9.83 -31.38
CA ASN A 227 2.67 -10.92 -32.13
C ASN A 227 4.11 -11.18 -31.63
N THR A 228 4.48 -10.58 -30.49
CA THR A 228 5.76 -10.78 -29.82
C THR A 228 5.55 -11.74 -28.66
N ASP A 229 6.56 -12.53 -28.32
CA ASP A 229 6.52 -13.49 -27.21
C ASP A 229 6.72 -12.83 -25.83
N THR A 230 6.24 -11.60 -25.69
CA THR A 230 6.45 -10.72 -24.54
C THR A 230 5.14 -10.06 -24.11
N VAL A 231 5.05 -9.75 -22.82
CA VAL A 231 4.12 -8.78 -22.25
C VAL A 231 4.85 -7.43 -22.22
N HIS A 232 4.53 -6.54 -23.15
CA HIS A 232 5.06 -5.18 -23.21
C HIS A 232 4.11 -4.21 -22.52
N MET A 233 4.58 -3.56 -21.46
CA MET A 233 3.80 -2.72 -20.57
C MET A 233 4.38 -1.31 -20.51
N ILE A 234 3.50 -0.31 -20.61
CA ILE A 234 3.82 1.10 -20.34
C ILE A 234 2.86 1.60 -19.27
N SER A 235 3.38 2.14 -18.18
CA SER A 235 2.60 2.78 -17.10
C SER A 235 2.87 4.27 -17.07
N ILE A 236 1.80 5.08 -17.05
CA ILE A 236 1.84 6.54 -17.04
C ILE A 236 1.11 7.04 -15.80
N GLN A 237 1.85 7.61 -14.85
CA GLN A 237 1.29 8.33 -13.71
C GLN A 237 1.15 9.82 -14.05
N THR A 238 0.00 10.38 -13.73
CA THR A 238 -0.29 11.81 -13.89
C THR A 238 -0.85 12.42 -12.60
N ASP A 239 -0.59 13.71 -12.40
CA ASP A 239 -1.16 14.51 -11.30
C ASP A 239 -2.54 15.09 -11.66
N CYS A 240 -3.09 14.83 -12.87
CA CYS A 240 -4.32 15.48 -13.34
C CYS A 240 -5.34 14.53 -13.96
N VAL A 241 -6.62 14.80 -13.65
CA VAL A 241 -7.82 14.06 -14.09
C VAL A 241 -8.15 14.29 -15.58
N ASP A 242 -7.72 15.43 -16.15
CA ASP A 242 -8.12 15.86 -17.50
C ASP A 242 -7.00 15.68 -18.53
N CYS A 243 -7.26 14.83 -19.53
CA CYS A 243 -6.35 14.53 -20.63
C CYS A 243 -5.98 15.74 -21.50
N GLU A 244 -6.80 16.80 -21.48
CA GLU A 244 -6.56 18.05 -22.22
C GLU A 244 -5.50 18.96 -21.56
N THR A 245 -5.24 18.77 -20.26
CA THR A 245 -4.38 19.64 -19.43
C THR A 245 -3.09 18.98 -18.95
N ILE A 246 -2.75 17.80 -19.47
CA ILE A 246 -1.51 17.09 -19.15
C ILE A 246 -0.30 18.01 -19.44
N ASN A 247 0.25 18.61 -18.38
CA ASN A 247 1.39 19.51 -18.48
C ASN A 247 2.69 18.69 -18.53
N LYS A 248 3.62 19.11 -19.40
CA LYS A 248 4.82 18.36 -19.85
C LYS A 248 5.81 17.95 -18.75
N ASN A 249 5.68 18.52 -17.55
CA ASN A 249 6.66 18.40 -16.47
C ASN A 249 6.26 17.44 -15.33
N ASN A 250 5.02 16.94 -15.32
CA ASN A 250 4.46 16.14 -14.20
C ASN A 250 4.02 14.73 -14.63
N LEU A 251 4.66 14.14 -15.64
CA LEU A 251 4.36 12.78 -16.09
C LEU A 251 5.51 11.84 -15.72
N THR A 252 5.20 10.84 -14.91
CA THR A 252 6.12 9.73 -14.65
C THR A 252 5.72 8.54 -15.53
N VAL A 253 6.67 8.03 -16.32
CA VAL A 253 6.43 6.94 -17.26
C VAL A 253 7.41 5.81 -16.98
N TRP A 254 6.87 4.59 -16.84
CA TRP A 254 7.65 3.36 -16.71
C TRP A 254 7.33 2.42 -17.86
N GLU A 255 8.33 1.68 -18.31
CA GLU A 255 8.21 0.72 -19.42
C GLU A 255 8.91 -0.57 -19.06
N ARG A 256 8.24 -1.69 -19.34
CA ARG A 256 8.74 -3.03 -19.08
C ARG A 256 8.29 -4.03 -20.13
N GLU A 257 9.19 -4.96 -20.45
CA GLU A 257 8.90 -6.14 -21.25
C GLU A 257 9.23 -7.39 -20.44
N ILE A 258 8.24 -8.27 -20.27
CA ILE A 258 8.40 -9.54 -19.56
C ILE A 258 8.11 -10.70 -20.54
N PRO A 259 9.01 -11.68 -20.67
CA PRO A 259 8.81 -12.85 -21.52
C PRO A 259 7.54 -13.64 -21.16
N MET A 260 6.75 -14.05 -22.16
CA MET A 260 5.52 -14.81 -21.96
C MET A 260 5.75 -16.21 -21.36
N ASN A 261 6.90 -16.83 -21.62
CA ASN A 261 7.23 -18.12 -21.03
C ASN A 261 7.27 -18.09 -19.48
N LEU A 262 7.52 -16.92 -18.87
CA LEU A 262 7.43 -16.73 -17.43
C LEU A 262 6.01 -16.77 -16.88
N LEU A 263 4.99 -16.66 -17.73
CA LEU A 263 3.59 -16.84 -17.32
C LEU A 263 3.16 -18.31 -17.56
N LEU A 264 3.69 -18.95 -18.60
CA LEU A 264 3.25 -20.27 -19.09
C LEU A 264 3.97 -21.48 -18.47
N ASP A 265 5.16 -21.29 -17.89
CA ASP A 265 5.84 -22.35 -17.13
C ASP A 265 5.09 -22.61 -15.79
N HIS A 266 5.07 -23.84 -15.29
CA HIS A 266 4.43 -24.19 -14.01
C HIS A 266 5.35 -24.99 -13.09
N THR A 267 6.65 -25.02 -13.36
CA THR A 267 7.64 -25.73 -12.55
C THR A 267 7.84 -25.10 -11.17
N ASN A 268 7.74 -23.78 -11.08
CA ASN A 268 7.84 -22.99 -9.85
C ASN A 268 6.70 -21.97 -9.78
N THR A 269 6.47 -21.39 -8.59
CA THR A 269 5.50 -20.30 -8.44
C THR A 269 5.88 -19.11 -9.34
N LEU A 270 4.89 -18.37 -9.85
CA LEU A 270 5.14 -17.19 -10.68
C LEU A 270 6.07 -16.18 -9.99
N ARG A 271 5.86 -15.96 -8.68
CA ARG A 271 6.72 -15.10 -7.86
C ARG A 271 8.19 -15.52 -7.93
N GLN A 272 8.50 -16.78 -7.67
CA GLN A 272 9.87 -17.30 -7.74
C GLN A 272 10.48 -17.17 -9.14
N ARG A 273 9.67 -17.38 -10.19
CA ARG A 273 10.13 -17.22 -11.58
C ARG A 273 10.48 -15.77 -11.90
N LEU A 274 9.63 -14.82 -11.47
CA LEU A 274 9.90 -13.39 -11.61
C LEU A 274 11.13 -12.96 -10.81
N GLU A 275 11.25 -13.37 -9.54
CA GLU A 275 12.41 -13.09 -8.69
C GLU A 275 13.71 -13.61 -9.33
N ASN A 276 13.71 -14.85 -9.82
CA ASN A 276 14.86 -15.43 -10.52
C ASN A 276 15.20 -14.67 -11.81
N TRP A 277 14.18 -14.31 -12.60
CA TRP A 277 14.38 -13.55 -13.83
C TRP A 277 14.98 -12.17 -13.55
N TYR A 278 14.43 -11.43 -12.58
CA TYR A 278 14.98 -10.13 -12.17
C TYR A 278 16.43 -10.25 -11.68
N ASN A 279 16.76 -11.27 -10.88
CA ASN A 279 18.12 -11.53 -10.40
C ASN A 279 19.10 -11.82 -11.55
N GLN A 280 18.67 -12.52 -12.61
CA GLN A 280 19.49 -12.76 -13.79
C GLN A 280 19.73 -11.50 -14.62
N GLN A 281 18.79 -10.54 -14.56
CA GLN A 281 18.89 -9.23 -15.23
C GLN A 281 19.76 -8.22 -14.46
N GLN A 282 20.26 -8.54 -13.25
CA GLN A 282 20.95 -7.60 -12.34
C GLN A 282 22.30 -7.02 -12.79
N ASN A 283 22.81 -7.35 -13.99
CA ASN A 283 23.86 -6.54 -14.63
C ASN A 283 23.29 -5.27 -15.32
N SER A 284 21.99 -5.02 -15.17
CA SER A 284 21.24 -3.91 -15.79
C SER A 284 20.09 -3.46 -14.86
N ILE A 285 20.38 -3.17 -13.58
CA ILE A 285 19.37 -2.72 -12.60
C ILE A 285 19.00 -1.24 -12.86
N PRO A 286 17.70 -0.88 -12.87
CA PRO A 286 17.25 0.51 -12.86
C PRO A 286 17.55 1.19 -11.52
N SER A 287 17.78 2.50 -11.54
CA SER A 287 17.98 3.37 -10.38
C SER A 287 16.95 3.16 -9.25
N ASN A 288 17.31 3.52 -8.02
CA ASN A 288 16.54 3.49 -6.75
C ASN A 288 15.11 4.09 -6.77
N ASP A 289 14.60 4.57 -7.91
CA ASP A 289 13.37 5.37 -8.03
C ASP A 289 12.20 4.64 -8.74
N GLU A 290 12.34 3.38 -9.20
CA GLU A 290 11.24 2.63 -9.81
C GLU A 290 10.54 1.73 -8.78
N PRO A 291 9.19 1.79 -8.64
CA PRO A 291 8.48 0.87 -7.77
C PRO A 291 8.71 -0.56 -8.26
N ILE A 292 9.50 -1.32 -7.50
CA ILE A 292 10.17 -2.56 -7.92
C ILE A 292 9.19 -3.64 -8.45
N ASN A 293 7.89 -3.53 -8.15
CA ASN A 293 6.91 -4.60 -8.37
C ASN A 293 5.69 -4.23 -9.25
N TRP A 294 5.58 -3.03 -9.83
CA TRP A 294 4.39 -2.67 -10.62
C TRP A 294 4.06 -3.64 -11.78
N PRO A 295 5.04 -4.24 -12.50
CA PRO A 295 4.74 -5.21 -13.56
C PRO A 295 4.18 -6.52 -13.01
N ASN A 296 4.52 -6.87 -11.76
CA ASN A 296 4.14 -8.14 -11.14
C ASN A 296 2.62 -8.24 -10.94
N TYR A 297 1.96 -7.12 -10.67
CA TYR A 297 0.50 -7.04 -10.66
C TYR A 297 -0.07 -7.49 -12.01
N ILE A 298 0.41 -6.89 -13.10
CA ILE A 298 -0.11 -7.11 -14.45
C ILE A 298 0.13 -8.54 -14.92
N VAL A 299 1.36 -9.04 -14.82
CA VAL A 299 1.67 -10.41 -15.26
C VAL A 299 1.04 -11.46 -14.36
N GLY A 300 0.83 -11.13 -13.08
CA GLY A 300 0.05 -11.94 -12.15
C GLY A 300 -1.39 -12.10 -12.61
N ILE A 301 -2.07 -10.99 -12.91
CA ILE A 301 -3.43 -10.98 -13.46
C ILE A 301 -3.50 -11.79 -14.76
N LEU A 302 -2.59 -11.52 -15.71
CA LEU A 302 -2.56 -12.26 -16.98
C LEU A 302 -2.34 -13.75 -16.76
N SER A 303 -1.41 -14.16 -15.90
CA SER A 303 -1.17 -15.58 -15.60
C SER A 303 -2.43 -16.25 -15.06
N GLN A 304 -3.14 -15.62 -14.12
CA GLN A 304 -4.36 -16.18 -13.53
C GLN A 304 -5.52 -16.26 -14.53
N LEU A 305 -5.62 -15.32 -15.47
CA LEU A 305 -6.62 -15.35 -16.54
C LEU A 305 -6.27 -16.37 -17.62
N ILE A 306 -4.98 -16.49 -17.98
CA ILE A 306 -4.48 -17.48 -18.95
C ILE A 306 -4.75 -18.90 -18.47
N ASP A 307 -4.63 -19.17 -17.16
CA ASP A 307 -4.95 -20.47 -16.57
C ASP A 307 -6.45 -20.86 -16.71
N LYS A 308 -7.32 -19.91 -17.09
CA LYS A 308 -8.76 -20.13 -17.31
C LYS A 308 -9.14 -20.37 -18.78
N ILE A 309 -8.20 -20.26 -19.73
CA ILE A 309 -8.45 -20.49 -21.16
C ILE A 309 -7.75 -21.75 -21.68
N ASP A 310 -8.19 -22.25 -22.83
CA ASP A 310 -7.54 -23.37 -23.51
C ASP A 310 -6.12 -22.97 -23.98
N ARG A 311 -5.14 -23.86 -23.77
CA ARG A 311 -3.76 -23.68 -24.22
C ARG A 311 -3.65 -23.41 -25.72
N ALA A 312 -4.57 -23.93 -26.51
CA ALA A 312 -4.59 -23.73 -27.96
C ALA A 312 -4.89 -22.28 -28.39
N VAL A 313 -5.50 -21.47 -27.52
CA VAL A 313 -5.92 -20.09 -27.82
C VAL A 313 -5.13 -19.03 -27.05
N ILE A 314 -4.10 -19.42 -26.29
CA ILE A 314 -3.24 -18.50 -25.56
C ILE A 314 -2.54 -17.55 -26.56
N PRO A 315 -2.65 -16.22 -26.38
CA PRO A 315 -1.95 -15.26 -27.23
C PRO A 315 -0.43 -15.39 -27.14
N ILE A 316 0.26 -15.07 -28.24
CA ILE A 316 1.74 -15.07 -28.29
C ILE A 316 2.31 -14.08 -27.28
N GLY A 317 1.65 -12.93 -27.09
CA GLY A 317 1.98 -11.93 -26.08
C GLY A 317 0.95 -10.80 -26.03
N PHE A 318 1.29 -9.73 -25.31
CA PHE A 318 0.37 -8.61 -25.03
C PHE A 318 1.11 -7.27 -25.07
N ASN A 319 0.39 -6.25 -25.52
CA ASN A 319 0.75 -4.85 -25.37
C ASN A 319 -0.25 -4.19 -24.42
N ILE A 320 0.26 -3.56 -23.37
CA ILE A 320 -0.55 -3.01 -22.27
C ILE A 320 -0.11 -1.58 -21.99
N VAL A 321 -1.08 -0.67 -21.91
CA VAL A 321 -0.88 0.71 -21.47
C VAL A 321 -1.76 0.97 -20.27
N ILE A 322 -1.16 1.57 -19.24
CA ILE A 322 -1.84 2.03 -18.04
C ILE A 322 -1.68 3.54 -17.93
N ILE A 323 -2.78 4.22 -17.61
CA ILE A 323 -2.81 5.64 -17.30
C ILE A 323 -3.55 5.81 -15.98
N SER A 324 -2.91 6.39 -14.97
CA SER A 324 -3.51 6.58 -13.65
C SER A 324 -3.27 7.98 -13.11
N ASP A 325 -4.33 8.60 -12.60
CA ASP A 325 -4.28 9.79 -11.75
C ASP A 325 -4.55 9.43 -10.27
N VAL A 326 -4.64 8.13 -9.94
CA VAL A 326 -4.78 7.67 -8.55
C VAL A 326 -3.44 7.87 -7.83
N PRO A 327 -3.40 8.63 -6.72
CA PRO A 327 -2.15 8.90 -6.02
C PRO A 327 -1.50 7.62 -5.48
N CYS A 328 -0.30 7.29 -5.95
CA CYS A 328 0.47 6.16 -5.44
C CYS A 328 0.85 6.34 -3.97
N ASN A 329 0.81 5.26 -3.20
CA ASN A 329 1.27 5.21 -1.81
C ASN A 329 0.59 6.20 -0.84
N LYS A 330 -0.62 6.68 -1.16
CA LYS A 330 -1.41 7.57 -0.29
C LYS A 330 -2.53 6.84 0.48
N GLY A 331 -2.56 5.52 0.44
CA GLY A 331 -3.59 4.73 1.12
C GLY A 331 -4.96 4.75 0.42
N VAL A 332 -5.00 5.10 -0.86
CA VAL A 332 -6.23 5.24 -1.68
C VAL A 332 -6.42 4.10 -2.70
N ALA A 333 -5.82 2.93 -2.43
CA ALA A 333 -5.88 1.72 -3.26
C ALA A 333 -5.41 1.88 -4.73
N SER A 334 -4.28 2.55 -4.95
CA SER A 334 -3.70 2.65 -6.30
C SER A 334 -3.32 1.31 -6.91
N SER A 335 -2.93 0.31 -6.10
CA SER A 335 -2.64 -1.05 -6.57
C SER A 335 -3.92 -1.77 -7.01
N ALA A 336 -4.96 -1.77 -6.19
CA ALA A 336 -6.23 -2.41 -6.54
C ALA A 336 -6.88 -1.77 -7.78
N ALA A 337 -6.84 -0.44 -7.92
CA ALA A 337 -7.30 0.24 -9.12
C ALA A 337 -6.54 -0.22 -10.38
N LEU A 338 -5.22 -0.39 -10.30
CA LEU A 338 -4.40 -0.96 -11.38
C LEU A 338 -4.82 -2.40 -11.70
N GLU A 339 -4.92 -3.26 -10.68
CA GLU A 339 -5.26 -4.66 -10.83
C GLU A 339 -6.63 -4.85 -11.47
N VAL A 340 -7.66 -4.18 -10.96
CA VAL A 340 -9.04 -4.33 -11.45
C VAL A 340 -9.19 -3.77 -12.86
N ALA A 341 -8.57 -2.62 -13.17
CA ALA A 341 -8.59 -2.07 -14.53
C ALA A 341 -7.96 -3.05 -15.54
N VAL A 342 -6.80 -3.62 -15.21
CA VAL A 342 -6.11 -4.60 -16.05
C VAL A 342 -6.91 -5.90 -16.15
N ALA A 343 -7.43 -6.41 -15.03
CA ALA A 343 -8.22 -7.64 -14.97
C ALA A 343 -9.45 -7.58 -15.86
N ARG A 344 -10.20 -6.47 -15.82
CA ARG A 344 -11.39 -6.27 -16.66
C ARG A 344 -11.02 -6.19 -18.14
N ALA A 345 -10.03 -5.37 -18.50
CA ALA A 345 -9.60 -5.23 -19.89
C ALA A 345 -9.02 -6.53 -20.46
N ALA A 346 -8.21 -7.25 -19.67
CA ALA A 346 -7.61 -8.51 -20.08
C ALA A 346 -8.62 -9.66 -20.12
N SER A 347 -9.61 -9.68 -19.21
CA SER A 347 -10.69 -10.68 -19.22
C SER A 347 -11.51 -10.58 -20.51
N GLU A 348 -11.89 -9.37 -20.92
CA GLU A 348 -12.59 -9.14 -22.19
C GLU A 348 -11.69 -9.50 -23.39
N CYS A 349 -10.41 -9.12 -23.34
CA CYS A 349 -9.43 -9.47 -24.38
C CYS A 349 -9.26 -10.99 -24.57
N LEU A 350 -9.42 -11.75 -23.49
CA LEU A 350 -9.34 -13.22 -23.48
C LEU A 350 -10.72 -13.90 -23.61
N ASN A 351 -11.78 -13.12 -23.87
CA ASN A 351 -13.15 -13.61 -24.04
C ASN A 351 -13.66 -14.40 -22.80
N LEU A 352 -13.30 -13.92 -21.62
CA LEU A 352 -13.68 -14.49 -20.32
C LEU A 352 -14.78 -13.69 -19.61
N ASP A 353 -15.17 -12.52 -20.11
CA ASP A 353 -16.08 -11.55 -19.49
C ASP A 353 -17.49 -12.12 -19.21
N HIS A 354 -17.92 -13.14 -19.96
CA HIS A 354 -19.16 -13.86 -19.70
C HIS A 354 -19.04 -15.01 -18.70
N SER A 355 -17.81 -15.42 -18.36
CA SER A 355 -17.48 -16.60 -17.56
C SER A 355 -16.90 -16.29 -16.19
N ILE A 356 -16.49 -15.04 -15.95
CA ILE A 356 -15.94 -14.57 -14.69
C ILE A 356 -16.74 -13.37 -14.20
N SER A 357 -17.28 -13.49 -12.99
CA SER A 357 -17.99 -12.39 -12.35
C SER A 357 -17.02 -11.31 -11.85
N ASN A 358 -17.53 -10.09 -11.62
CA ASN A 358 -16.72 -9.01 -11.04
C ASN A 358 -16.14 -9.39 -9.66
N THR A 359 -16.90 -10.15 -8.86
CA THR A 359 -16.42 -10.64 -7.55
C THR A 359 -15.27 -11.65 -7.73
N GLU A 360 -15.34 -12.54 -8.71
CA GLU A 360 -14.24 -13.45 -9.01
C GLU A 360 -13.01 -12.72 -9.56
N LEU A 361 -13.20 -11.66 -10.37
CA LEU A 361 -12.10 -10.79 -10.80
C LEU A 361 -11.45 -10.08 -9.60
N ALA A 362 -12.24 -9.55 -8.67
CA ALA A 362 -11.72 -8.93 -7.45
C ALA A 362 -10.93 -9.92 -6.60
N LEU A 363 -11.43 -11.16 -6.43
CA LEU A 363 -10.74 -12.22 -5.70
C LEU A 363 -9.44 -12.64 -6.39
N LEU A 364 -9.43 -12.67 -7.72
CA LEU A 364 -8.24 -12.93 -8.52
C LEU A 364 -7.19 -11.83 -8.33
N CYS A 365 -7.61 -10.56 -8.34
CA CYS A 365 -6.72 -9.42 -8.04
C CYS A 365 -6.14 -9.55 -6.63
N GLN A 366 -6.99 -9.79 -5.62
CA GLN A 366 -6.55 -10.00 -4.24
C GLN A 366 -5.54 -11.16 -4.12
N TYR A 367 -5.76 -12.26 -4.85
CA TYR A 367 -4.82 -13.38 -4.88
C TYR A 367 -3.46 -12.97 -5.44
N VAL A 368 -3.44 -12.21 -6.53
CA VAL A 368 -2.22 -11.69 -7.17
C VAL A 368 -1.44 -10.80 -6.20
N GLU A 369 -2.09 -9.83 -5.55
CA GLU A 369 -1.43 -8.96 -4.59
C GLU A 369 -0.79 -9.76 -3.44
N ASN A 370 -1.52 -10.74 -2.89
CA ASN A 370 -1.06 -11.58 -1.78
C ASN A 370 0.08 -12.54 -2.16
N HIS A 371 -0.06 -13.28 -3.26
CA HIS A 371 0.79 -14.45 -3.54
C HIS A 371 1.88 -14.17 -4.57
N ILE A 372 1.66 -13.21 -5.47
CA ILE A 372 2.59 -12.91 -6.57
C ILE A 372 3.40 -11.66 -6.23
N VAL A 373 2.73 -10.58 -5.82
CA VAL A 373 3.41 -9.35 -5.39
C VAL A 373 3.97 -9.49 -3.97
N GLY A 374 3.25 -10.20 -3.10
CA GLY A 374 3.69 -10.47 -1.73
C GLY A 374 3.22 -9.40 -0.72
N SER A 375 2.18 -8.64 -1.04
CA SER A 375 1.56 -7.66 -0.15
C SER A 375 0.30 -8.28 0.46
N SER A 376 0.29 -8.45 1.77
CA SER A 376 -0.86 -9.00 2.48
C SER A 376 -2.02 -8.00 2.49
N CYS A 377 -3.08 -8.29 1.72
CA CYS A 377 -4.28 -7.46 1.61
C CYS A 377 -5.58 -8.27 1.78
N GLY A 378 -6.61 -7.59 2.28
CA GLY A 378 -7.95 -8.12 2.42
C GLY A 378 -8.74 -7.91 1.13
N PHE A 379 -10.04 -8.16 1.15
CA PHE A 379 -10.85 -8.18 -0.07
C PHE A 379 -11.44 -6.81 -0.45
N MET A 380 -11.38 -5.85 0.48
CA MET A 380 -12.09 -4.58 0.42
C MET A 380 -11.67 -3.70 -0.76
N ASP A 381 -10.37 -3.60 -1.01
CA ASP A 381 -9.81 -2.68 -1.99
C ASP A 381 -10.24 -3.09 -3.40
N GLN A 382 -10.00 -4.35 -3.77
CA GLN A 382 -10.34 -4.91 -5.07
C GLN A 382 -11.84 -5.01 -5.33
N MET A 383 -12.67 -5.15 -4.29
CA MET A 383 -14.13 -5.20 -4.44
C MET A 383 -14.74 -3.81 -4.66
N THR A 384 -14.09 -2.77 -4.14
CA THR A 384 -14.55 -1.38 -4.25
C THR A 384 -14.14 -0.74 -5.58
N CYS A 385 -12.92 -1.02 -6.02
CA CYS A 385 -12.39 -0.61 -7.31
C CYS A 385 -13.06 -1.41 -8.44
#